data_AF-A0A7X8EAZ2-F1
#
_entry.id   AF-A0A7X8EAZ2-F1
#
_cell.length_a   1.000
_cell.length_b   1.000
_cell.length_c   1.000
_cell.angle_alpha   90.00
_cell.angle_beta   90.00
_cell.angle_gamma   90.00
#
_symmetry.space_group_name_H-M   'P 1'
#
loop_
_entity.id
_entity.type
_entity.pdbx_description
1 polymer ?
#
loop_
_entity_poly.entity_id
_entity_poly.type
_entity_poly.pdbx_seq_one_letter_code
_entity_poly.pdbx_strand_id
1 'polypeptide(L)' 'MGYYYEFINPKAQLPVKASIHNVDEIKAHWHRYEEIALLLAGTVKYRFHEKEYLLRAGDIT' A
#
# COMPACT_ATOMS: atom_id res chain seq x y z
N MET A 1 12.89 9.48 -11.41
CA MET A 1 12.02 8.58 -10.62
C MET A 1 12.56 7.17 -10.70
N GLY A 2 12.73 6.51 -9.56
CA GLY A 2 13.08 5.08 -9.51
C GLY A 2 11.83 4.28 -9.17
N TYR A 3 11.44 3.37 -10.06
CA TYR A 3 10.38 2.40 -9.82
C TYR A 3 11.04 1.13 -9.32
N TYR A 4 10.46 0.52 -8.28
CA TYR A 4 10.86 -0.82 -7.86
C TYR A 4 9.64 -1.74 -7.91
N TYR A 5 9.91 -3.04 -7.90
CA TYR A 5 8.88 -4.06 -7.95
C TYR A 5 8.91 -4.83 -6.63
N GLU A 6 7.79 -4.92 -5.93
CA GLU A 6 7.71 -5.67 -4.67
C GLU A 6 7.31 -7.12 -4.96
N PHE A 7 8.16 -8.06 -4.57
CA PHE A 7 7.85 -9.49 -4.59
C PHE A 7 7.42 -9.94 -3.19
N ILE A 8 6.12 -10.20 -3.01
CA ILE A 8 5.63 -10.89 -1.81
C ILE A 8 5.84 -12.40 -2.00
N ASN A 9 6.59 -13.04 -1.10
CA ASN A 9 6.82 -14.49 -1.13
C ASN A 9 5.58 -15.23 -0.59
N PRO A 10 4.84 -15.98 -1.43
CA PRO A 10 3.56 -16.58 -1.06
C PRO A 10 3.67 -17.80 -0.13
N LYS A 11 4.88 -18.16 0.35
CA LYS A 11 5.10 -19.34 1.22
C LYS A 11 4.55 -19.20 2.65
N ALA A 12 4.07 -18.03 3.06
CA ALA A 12 3.39 -17.87 4.34
C ALA A 12 1.89 -18.16 4.19
N GLN A 13 1.29 -18.92 5.12
CA GLN A 13 -0.11 -19.37 5.06
C GLN A 13 -1.13 -18.23 4.95
N LEU A 14 -0.74 -16.99 5.29
CA LEU A 14 -1.46 -15.76 4.99
C LEU A 14 -0.43 -14.67 4.62
N PRO A 15 -0.44 -14.12 3.38
CA PRO A 15 0.51 -13.08 2.96
C PRO A 15 0.12 -11.70 3.52
N VAL A 16 -0.02 -11.60 4.84
CA VAL A 16 -0.38 -10.36 5.53
C VAL A 16 0.89 -9.65 6.00
N LYS A 17 1.03 -8.38 5.63
CA LYS A 17 2.12 -7.50 6.07
C LYS A 17 1.51 -6.31 6.80
N ALA A 18 2.03 -6.00 7.97
CA ALA A 18 1.72 -4.76 8.69
C ALA A 18 2.98 -3.89 8.72
N SER A 19 2.83 -2.61 8.37
CA SER A 19 3.93 -1.65 8.37
C SER A 19 3.48 -0.33 8.98
N ILE A 20 4.43 0.35 9.64
CA ILE A 20 4.26 1.72 10.11
C ILE A 20 5.13 2.60 9.21
N HIS A 21 4.50 3.58 8.59
CA HIS A 21 5.20 4.55 7.75
C HIS A 21 5.16 5.91 8.45
N ASN A 22 6.33 6.53 8.61
CA ASN A 22 6.49 7.91 9.08
C ASN A 22 7.21 8.76 8.01
N VAL A 23 7.03 8.39 6.74
CA VAL A 23 7.65 9.03 5.57
C VAL A 23 6.61 9.84 4.83
N ASP A 24 7.01 11.02 4.34
CA ASP A 24 6.12 11.92 3.58
C ASP A 24 5.67 11.30 2.24
N GLU A 25 6.46 10.39 1.66
CA GLU A 25 6.14 9.74 0.39
C GLU A 25 6.73 8.31 0.30
N ILE A 26 5.92 7.36 -0.19
CA ILE A 26 6.36 6.04 -0.63
C ILE A 26 6.48 6.08 -2.15
N LYS A 27 7.61 5.60 -2.70
CA LYS A 27 7.81 5.55 -4.15
C LYS A 27 6.75 4.65 -4.80
N ALA A 28 6.17 5.13 -5.89
CA ALA A 28 5.25 4.35 -6.71
C ALA A 28 5.91 3.05 -7.18
N HIS A 29 5.19 1.94 -7.00
CA HIS A 29 5.62 0.60 -7.39
C HIS A 29 4.42 -0.18 -7.93
N TRP A 30 4.71 -1.28 -8.62
CA TRP A 30 3.71 -2.16 -9.21
C TRP A 30 3.67 -3.48 -8.46
N HIS A 31 2.46 -4.00 -8.27
CA HIS A 31 2.20 -5.30 -7.68
C HIS A 31 1.84 -6.31 -8.77
N ARG A 32 2.25 -7.57 -8.62
CA ARG A 32 1.87 -8.65 -9.54
C ARG A 32 0.47 -9.20 -9.29
N TYR A 33 0.02 -9.07 -8.06
CA TYR A 33 -1.19 -9.65 -7.52
C TYR A 33 -2.07 -8.52 -6.98
N GLU A 34 -3.36 -8.79 -6.89
CA GLU A 34 -4.27 -7.90 -6.17
C GLU A 34 -3.89 -7.88 -4.69
N GLU A 35 -3.80 -6.69 -4.12
CA GLU A 35 -3.54 -6.47 -2.71
C GLU A 35 -4.72 -5.69 -2.13
N ILE A 36 -5.09 -6.01 -0.89
CA ILE A 36 -6.08 -5.27 -0.12
C ILE A 36 -5.35 -4.60 1.02
N ALA A 37 -5.47 -3.28 1.14
CA ALA A 37 -4.88 -2.53 2.23
C ALA A 37 -5.96 -1.95 3.15
N LEU A 38 -5.80 -2.15 4.46
CA LEU A 38 -6.63 -1.53 5.50
C LEU A 38 -5.78 -0.51 6.25
N LEU A 39 -6.23 0.75 6.30
CA LEU A 39 -5.55 1.75 7.11
C LEU A 39 -5.95 1.61 8.58
N LEU A 40 -5.00 1.22 9.44
CA LEU A 40 -5.29 0.99 10.86
C LEU A 40 -5.31 2.29 11.68
N ALA A 41 -4.51 3.29 11.30
CA ALA A 41 -4.42 4.56 11.99
C ALA A 41 -3.90 5.69 11.07
N GLY A 42 -4.27 6.93 11.38
CA GLY A 42 -3.80 8.11 10.65
C GLY A 42 -4.54 8.35 9.33
N THR A 43 -3.85 8.99 8.39
CA THR A 43 -4.35 9.32 7.06
C THR A 43 -3.26 9.11 6.01
N VAL A 44 -3.62 8.65 4.81
CA VAL A 44 -2.68 8.52 3.70
C VAL A 44 -3.30 9.05 2.41
N LYS A 45 -2.51 9.75 1.60
CA LYS A 45 -2.90 10.10 0.23
C LYS A 45 -2.56 8.93 -0.68
N TYR A 46 -3.59 8.31 -1.26
CA TYR A 46 -3.46 7.18 -2.17
C TYR A 46 -3.77 7.64 -3.60
N ARG A 47 -2.90 7.28 -4.55
CA ARG A 47 -3.13 7.56 -5.97
C ARG A 47 -3.38 6.26 -6.71
N PHE A 48 -4.53 6.18 -7.38
CA PHE A 48 -4.88 5.07 -8.25
C PHE A 48 -5.20 5.60 -9.65
N HIS A 49 -4.39 5.20 -10.63
CA HIS A 49 -4.35 5.83 -11.96
C HIS A 49 -4.20 7.36 -11.85
N GLU A 50 -5.17 8.11 -12.37
CA GLU A 50 -5.17 9.57 -12.40
C GLU A 50 -5.97 10.19 -11.26
N LYS A 51 -6.48 9.38 -10.33
CA LYS A 51 -7.30 9.84 -9.21
C LYS A 51 -6.53 9.78 -7.91
N GLU A 52 -6.72 10.81 -7.09
CA GLU A 52 -6.21 10.88 -5.73
C GLU A 52 -7.34 10.67 -4.73
N TYR A 53 -7.07 9.87 -3.71
CA TYR A 53 -7.96 9.56 -2.61
C TYR A 53 -7.23 9.91 -1.30
N LEU A 54 -7.97 10.41 -0.31
CA LEU A 54 -7.48 10.57 1.05
C LEU A 54 -8.14 9.50 1.91
N LEU A 55 -7.36 8.49 2.28
CA LEU A 55 -7.82 7.41 3.14
C LEU A 55 -7.63 7.79 4.60
N ARG A 56 -8.53 7.29 5.45
CA ARG A 56 -8.53 7.44 6.90
C ARG A 56 -8.57 6.08 7.57
N ALA A 57 -8.29 6.05 8.86
CA ALA A 57 -8.37 4.82 9.64
C ALA A 57 -9.73 4.13 9.46
N GLY A 58 -9.71 2.85 9.09
CA GLY A 58 -10.89 2.05 8.76
C GLY A 58 -11.21 1.95 7.26
N ASP A 59 -10.63 2.81 6.41
CA ASP A 59 -10.81 2.72 4.96
C ASP A 59 -10.01 1.54 4.37
N ILE A 60 -10.56 0.95 3.31
CA ILE A 60 -10.00 -0.19 2.57
C ILE A 60 -9.77 0.24 1.11
N THR A 61 -8.65 -0.18 0.52
CA THR A 61 -8.36 -0.02 -0.92
C THR A 61 -7.87 -1.29 -1.56
#